data_AF-A0A2P4SXF6-F1
#
_entry.id   AF-A0A2P4SXF6-F1
#
_cell.length_a   1.000
_cell.length_b   1.000
_cell.length_c   1.000
_cell.angle_alpha   90.00
_cell.angle_beta   90.00
_cell.angle_gamma   90.00
#
_symmetry.space_group_name_H-M   'P 1'
#
loop_
_entity.id
_entity.type
_entity.pdbx_description
1 polymer ?
#
loop_
_entity_poly.entity_id
_entity_poly.type
_entity_poly.pdbx_seq_one_letter_code
_entity_poly.pdbx_strand_id
1 'polypeptide(L)'
;MRFVELWCLCNICFSFVVLVPQFETSCSYVKATLEEFLAWSSGQPSCLSGPFSCFEHSKYWAYADYKYIARIFEDKEEVFQDVRWSDFGFPGRSGKESTLWIGSEGANTPCHLDSYGCNLVLQIQGRKRWHLFPPGDTRFLYPTRIPYEESSVFSKVNVANPDLKRFPEFRNATAHVVTLSPGQVLLPYGLDLKNPSK
;
A
#
# COMPACT_ATOMS: atom_id res chain seq x y z
N MET A 1 2.40 -22.73 -15.45
CA MET A 1 2.24 -21.29 -15.15
C MET A 1 3.55 -20.61 -15.49
N ARG A 2 3.57 -19.84 -16.58
CA ARG A 2 4.76 -19.10 -17.00
C ARG A 2 4.64 -17.69 -16.44
N PHE A 3 5.66 -17.25 -15.71
CA PHE A 3 5.78 -15.88 -15.24
C PHE A 3 5.81 -14.95 -16.45
N VAL A 4 5.01 -13.88 -16.39
CA VAL A 4 5.12 -12.78 -17.32
C VAL A 4 6.25 -11.89 -16.83
N GLU A 5 7.34 -11.87 -17.58
CA GLU A 5 8.44 -10.92 -17.41
C GLU A 5 7.90 -9.50 -17.64
N LEU A 6 7.96 -8.66 -16.62
CA LEU A 6 7.33 -7.35 -16.55
C LEU A 6 8.42 -6.27 -16.57
N TRP A 7 8.67 -5.70 -17.74
CA TRP A 7 9.51 -4.52 -17.90
C TRP A 7 8.66 -3.26 -17.67
N CYS A 8 8.21 -3.02 -16.44
CA CYS A 8 7.45 -1.83 -16.12
C CYS A 8 8.32 -0.82 -15.36
N LEU A 9 8.53 0.36 -15.95
CA LEU A 9 9.22 1.46 -15.30
C LEU A 9 8.29 2.11 -14.27
N CYS A 10 8.56 1.92 -12.99
CA CYS A 10 7.76 2.45 -11.89
C CYS A 10 8.49 3.63 -11.22
N ASN A 11 7.76 4.69 -10.88
CA ASN A 11 8.21 5.63 -9.84
C ASN A 11 8.17 4.89 -8.51
N ILE A 12 9.32 4.77 -7.88
CA ILE A 12 9.53 4.06 -6.62
C ILE A 12 9.95 5.08 -5.57
N CYS A 13 9.17 5.15 -4.48
CA CYS A 13 9.38 6.00 -3.31
C CYS A 13 10.33 5.26 -2.37
N PHE A 14 11.37 5.93 -1.88
CA PHE A 14 12.28 5.40 -0.87
C PHE A 14 12.13 6.13 0.44
N SER A 15 12.27 5.37 1.51
CA SER A 15 12.33 5.95 2.82
C SER A 15 13.26 5.19 3.74
N PHE A 16 13.92 5.93 4.63
CA PHE A 16 14.74 5.36 5.70
C PHE A 16 13.86 4.58 6.68
N VAL A 17 14.40 3.54 7.32
CA VAL A 17 13.76 2.96 8.51
C VAL A 17 13.79 4.01 9.64
N VAL A 18 12.64 4.59 9.98
CA VAL A 18 12.54 5.64 11.02
C VAL A 18 11.38 5.38 11.99
N LEU A 19 11.46 6.04 13.15
CA LEU A 19 10.49 5.94 14.24
C LEU A 19 9.23 6.81 14.05
N VAL A 20 9.14 7.59 12.97
CA VAL A 20 8.04 8.52 12.67
C VAL A 20 7.27 8.09 11.41
N PRO A 21 5.99 8.45 11.25
CA PRO A 21 5.27 8.19 9.99
C PRO A 21 5.98 8.89 8.84
N GLN A 22 6.13 8.18 7.72
CA GLN A 22 6.74 8.73 6.51
C GLN A 22 5.67 9.01 5.47
N PHE A 23 5.58 10.27 5.06
CA PHE A 23 4.63 10.72 4.05
C PHE A 23 5.30 10.79 2.69
N GLU A 24 4.53 10.59 1.61
CA GLU A 24 5.04 10.51 0.24
C GLU A 24 5.82 11.76 -0.20
N THR A 25 5.44 12.92 0.35
CA THR A 25 6.11 14.21 0.11
C THR A 25 7.54 14.28 0.67
N SER A 26 7.94 13.30 1.47
CA SER A 26 9.27 13.23 2.11
C SER A 26 10.16 12.11 1.54
N CYS A 27 9.71 11.39 0.51
CA CYS A 27 10.48 10.33 -0.15
C CYS A 27 11.48 10.86 -1.19
N SER A 28 12.51 10.06 -1.46
CA SER A 28 13.24 10.12 -2.73
C SER A 28 12.55 9.27 -3.79
N TYR A 29 12.64 9.66 -5.07
CA TYR A 29 12.03 8.95 -6.18
C TYR A 29 13.07 8.49 -7.19
N VAL A 30 12.94 7.25 -7.65
CA VAL A 30 13.66 6.75 -8.84
C VAL A 30 12.70 6.11 -9.82
N LYS A 31 13.11 6.07 -11.08
CA LYS A 31 12.45 5.31 -12.13
C LYS A 31 13.24 4.02 -12.34
N ALA A 32 12.62 2.86 -12.14
CA ALA A 32 13.28 1.57 -12.33
C ALA A 32 12.30 0.51 -12.84
N THR A 33 12.83 -0.55 -13.45
CA THR A 33 12.05 -1.71 -13.87
C THR A 33 11.68 -2.60 -12.67
N LEU A 34 10.69 -3.48 -12.84
CA LEU A 34 10.37 -4.48 -11.81
C LEU A 34 11.55 -5.42 -11.55
N GLU A 35 12.28 -5.80 -12.58
CA GLU A 35 13.47 -6.65 -12.44
C GLU A 35 14.56 -5.98 -11.59
N GLU A 36 14.85 -4.69 -11.86
CA GLU A 36 15.79 -3.91 -11.05
C GLU A 36 15.34 -3.82 -9.58
N PHE A 37 14.05 -3.61 -9.35
CA PHE A 37 13.48 -3.58 -7.99
C PHE A 37 13.57 -4.94 -7.30
N LEU A 38 13.29 -6.04 -8.00
CA LEU A 38 13.38 -7.40 -7.46
C LEU A 38 14.84 -7.78 -7.15
N ALA A 39 15.78 -7.41 -8.01
CA ALA A 39 17.20 -7.63 -7.78
C ALA A 39 17.67 -6.88 -6.52
N TRP A 40 17.32 -5.58 -6.41
CA TRP A 40 17.64 -4.76 -5.25
C TRP A 40 17.01 -5.31 -3.96
N SER A 41 15.72 -5.64 -3.97
CA SER A 41 14.99 -6.13 -2.79
C SER A 41 15.39 -7.53 -2.34
N SER A 42 16.01 -8.31 -3.23
CA SER A 42 16.57 -9.63 -2.87
C SER A 42 17.94 -9.53 -2.20
N GLY A 43 18.47 -8.31 -1.99
CA GLY A 43 19.81 -8.10 -1.45
C GLY A 43 20.92 -8.64 -2.36
N GLN A 44 20.63 -8.86 -3.64
CA GLN A 44 21.69 -9.11 -4.61
C GLN A 44 22.67 -7.93 -4.54
N PRO A 45 23.99 -8.15 -4.64
CA PRO A 45 24.97 -7.09 -4.53
C PRO A 45 24.52 -5.96 -5.44
N SER A 46 24.19 -4.81 -4.83
CA SER A 46 23.66 -3.65 -5.54
C SER A 46 24.49 -3.49 -6.79
N CYS A 47 23.88 -3.60 -7.96
CA CYS A 47 24.56 -3.25 -9.18
C CYS A 47 25.12 -1.85 -8.94
N LEU A 48 26.46 -1.75 -8.84
CA LEU A 48 27.18 -0.50 -8.53
C LEU A 48 26.80 0.63 -9.53
N SER A 49 26.13 0.25 -10.61
CA SER A 49 25.40 1.05 -11.57
C SER A 49 23.90 0.71 -11.55
N GLY A 50 23.01 1.70 -11.58
CA GLY A 50 21.57 1.51 -11.75
C GLY A 50 20.73 2.45 -10.88
N PRO A 51 19.39 2.44 -11.01
CA PRO A 51 18.52 3.38 -10.29
C PRO A 51 18.62 3.29 -8.77
N PHE A 52 18.98 2.11 -8.24
CA PHE A 52 19.06 1.82 -6.81
C PHE A 52 20.46 2.00 -6.20
N SER A 53 21.46 2.44 -6.96
CA SER A 53 22.87 2.46 -6.51
C SER A 53 23.11 3.32 -5.25
N CYS A 54 22.30 4.34 -5.01
CA CYS A 54 22.36 5.20 -3.82
C CYS A 54 21.59 4.67 -2.61
N PHE A 55 20.90 3.54 -2.74
CA PHE A 55 19.96 3.02 -1.73
C PHE A 55 20.37 1.62 -1.28
N GLU A 56 21.03 1.53 -0.12
CA GLU A 56 21.38 0.24 0.47
C GLU A 56 20.12 -0.49 0.97
N HIS A 57 19.84 -1.69 0.46
CA HIS A 57 18.64 -2.46 0.80
C HIS A 57 18.44 -2.69 2.31
N SER A 58 19.53 -2.81 3.08
CA SER A 58 19.48 -2.97 4.54
C SER A 58 18.99 -1.72 5.29
N LYS A 59 19.03 -0.54 4.66
CA LYS A 59 18.74 0.77 5.27
C LYS A 59 17.48 1.42 4.74
N TYR A 60 17.10 1.08 3.51
CA TYR A 60 15.97 1.67 2.81
C TYR A 60 14.94 0.61 2.47
N TRP A 61 13.68 0.96 2.66
CA TRP A 61 12.58 0.25 2.03
C TRP A 61 12.05 1.11 0.89
N ALA A 62 11.40 0.46 -0.07
CA ALA A 62 10.85 1.15 -1.22
C ALA A 62 9.52 0.56 -1.66
N TYR A 63 8.68 1.39 -2.29
CA TYR A 63 7.40 0.96 -2.83
C TYR A 63 7.03 1.73 -4.10
N ALA A 64 6.15 1.11 -4.88
CA ALA A 64 5.49 1.67 -6.02
C ALA A 64 3.98 1.47 -5.84
N ASP A 65 3.26 2.58 -5.86
CA ASP A 65 1.82 2.69 -5.67
C ASP A 65 1.13 3.17 -6.94
N TYR A 66 -0.21 3.08 -6.94
CA TYR A 66 -1.10 3.56 -8.01
C TYR A 66 -0.65 3.16 -9.43
N LYS A 67 -0.06 1.98 -9.58
CA LYS A 67 0.37 1.46 -10.87
C LYS A 67 -0.86 0.85 -11.55
N TYR A 68 -1.56 1.65 -12.35
CA TYR A 68 -2.79 1.26 -13.04
C TYR A 68 -2.56 0.04 -13.93
N ILE A 69 -3.23 -1.08 -13.62
CA ILE A 69 -2.94 -2.33 -14.31
C ILE A 69 -3.31 -2.25 -15.78
N ALA A 70 -4.36 -1.49 -16.12
CA ALA A 70 -4.77 -1.25 -17.51
C ALA A 70 -3.66 -0.64 -18.37
N ARG A 71 -2.78 0.19 -17.77
CA ARG A 71 -1.65 0.81 -18.48
C ARG A 71 -0.43 -0.09 -18.52
N ILE A 72 -0.18 -0.86 -17.47
CA ILE A 72 0.96 -1.78 -17.40
C ILE A 72 0.79 -2.96 -18.35
N PHE A 73 -0.46 -3.44 -18.48
CA PHE A 73 -0.84 -4.61 -19.24
C PHE A 73 -1.73 -4.24 -20.43
N GLU A 74 -1.53 -3.06 -21.03
CA GLU A 74 -2.36 -2.56 -22.13
C GLU A 74 -2.45 -3.56 -23.30
N ASP A 75 -1.36 -4.27 -23.58
CA ASP A 75 -1.25 -5.29 -24.64
C ASP A 75 -1.60 -6.72 -24.16
N LYS A 76 -2.07 -6.90 -22.93
CA LYS A 76 -2.31 -8.23 -22.30
C LYS A 76 -3.69 -8.28 -21.64
N GLU A 77 -4.73 -8.16 -22.46
CA GLU A 77 -6.11 -8.09 -21.97
C GLU A 77 -6.54 -9.32 -21.14
N GLU A 78 -5.93 -10.47 -21.37
CA GLU A 78 -6.18 -11.71 -20.64
C GLU A 78 -5.91 -11.56 -19.13
N VAL A 79 -4.97 -10.71 -18.73
CA VAL A 79 -4.62 -10.47 -17.31
C VAL A 79 -5.80 -9.88 -16.54
N PHE A 80 -6.66 -9.10 -17.20
CA PHE A 80 -7.80 -8.47 -16.54
C PHE A 80 -8.93 -9.46 -16.23
N GLN A 81 -8.98 -10.60 -16.91
CA GLN A 81 -10.02 -11.61 -16.72
C GLN A 81 -9.82 -12.39 -15.41
N ASP A 82 -8.59 -12.45 -14.91
CA ASP A 82 -8.24 -13.11 -13.65
C ASP A 82 -8.67 -12.29 -12.42
N VAL A 83 -9.00 -11.00 -12.60
CA VAL A 83 -9.45 -10.10 -11.52
C VAL A 83 -10.94 -9.86 -11.62
N ARG A 84 -11.72 -10.70 -10.92
CA ARG A 84 -13.18 -10.73 -11.00
C ARG A 84 -13.86 -10.03 -9.83
N TRP A 85 -14.08 -8.72 -9.98
CA TRP A 85 -14.80 -7.90 -9.00
C TRP A 85 -16.23 -8.36 -8.72
N SER A 86 -16.89 -9.01 -9.70
CA SER A 86 -18.23 -9.57 -9.56
C SER A 86 -18.32 -10.59 -8.43
N ASP A 87 -17.25 -11.35 -8.18
CA ASP A 87 -17.23 -12.41 -7.16
C ASP A 87 -17.29 -11.82 -5.74
N PHE A 88 -17.05 -10.51 -5.60
CA PHE A 88 -17.12 -9.75 -4.36
C PHE A 88 -18.32 -8.78 -4.34
N GLY A 89 -19.30 -8.94 -5.23
CA GLY A 89 -20.53 -8.14 -5.24
C GLY A 89 -20.41 -6.79 -5.94
N PHE A 90 -19.39 -6.60 -6.78
CA PHE A 90 -19.22 -5.37 -7.58
C PHE A 90 -19.35 -5.66 -9.09
N PRO A 91 -20.56 -6.01 -9.59
CA PRO A 91 -20.77 -6.24 -11.02
C PRO A 91 -20.54 -4.94 -11.81
N GLY A 92 -20.01 -5.07 -13.02
CA GLY A 92 -19.69 -3.93 -13.90
C GLY A 92 -18.30 -3.31 -13.66
N ARG A 93 -17.53 -3.82 -12.69
CA ARG A 93 -16.09 -3.58 -12.59
C ARG A 93 -15.30 -4.77 -13.11
N SER A 94 -14.11 -4.51 -13.64
CA SER A 94 -13.19 -5.49 -14.21
C SER A 94 -11.79 -5.33 -13.62
N GLY A 95 -10.85 -6.19 -14.04
CA GLY A 95 -9.44 -5.97 -13.72
C GLY A 95 -8.94 -4.59 -14.13
N LYS A 96 -9.43 -4.00 -15.23
CA LYS A 96 -8.93 -2.73 -15.79
C LYS A 96 -8.99 -1.56 -14.80
N GLU A 97 -9.95 -1.55 -13.88
CA GLU A 97 -10.09 -0.51 -12.85
C GLU A 97 -9.15 -0.70 -11.64
N SER A 98 -8.32 -1.75 -11.64
CA SER A 98 -7.47 -2.08 -10.50
C SER A 98 -6.12 -1.36 -10.56
N THR A 99 -5.53 -1.12 -9.39
CA THR A 99 -4.16 -0.63 -9.26
C THR A 99 -3.27 -1.69 -8.63
N LEU A 100 -2.00 -1.72 -9.04
CA LEU A 100 -0.97 -2.57 -8.47
C LEU A 100 -0.14 -1.77 -7.46
N TRP A 101 0.11 -2.41 -6.32
CA TRP A 101 0.97 -1.92 -5.25
C TRP A 101 2.10 -2.91 -5.04
N ILE A 102 3.33 -2.42 -5.07
CA ILE A 102 4.56 -3.21 -4.95
C ILE A 102 5.38 -2.59 -3.82
N GLY A 103 5.91 -3.39 -2.90
CA GLY A 103 6.72 -2.91 -1.79
C GLY A 103 7.76 -3.94 -1.37
N SER A 104 8.91 -3.45 -0.91
CA SER A 104 9.94 -4.29 -0.31
C SER A 104 9.57 -4.69 1.11
N GLU A 105 10.36 -5.55 1.74
CA GLU A 105 10.23 -5.78 3.17
C GLU A 105 10.36 -4.46 3.94
N GLY A 106 9.54 -4.30 4.99
CA GLY A 106 9.47 -3.08 5.80
C GLY A 106 8.67 -1.92 5.18
N ALA A 107 8.35 -1.99 3.88
CA ALA A 107 7.54 -0.97 3.23
C ALA A 107 6.16 -0.88 3.89
N ASN A 108 5.76 0.35 4.22
CA ASN A 108 4.51 0.61 4.92
C ASN A 108 3.87 1.89 4.42
N THR A 109 2.56 1.97 4.63
CA THR A 109 1.77 3.16 4.35
C THR A 109 1.28 3.70 5.69
N PRO A 110 1.41 5.01 5.97
CA PRO A 110 0.84 5.59 7.19
C PRO A 110 -0.65 5.24 7.31
N CYS A 111 -1.11 5.02 8.54
CA CYS A 111 -2.52 4.71 8.78
C CYS A 111 -3.39 5.87 8.27
N HIS A 112 -4.39 5.55 7.46
CA HIS A 112 -5.30 6.53 6.88
C HIS A 112 -6.69 5.91 6.65
N LEU A 113 -7.66 6.80 6.44
CA LEU A 113 -8.97 6.51 5.91
C LEU A 113 -9.08 7.14 4.52
N ASP A 114 -9.39 6.32 3.52
CA ASP A 114 -9.76 6.83 2.21
C ASP A 114 -11.13 7.50 2.28
N SER A 115 -11.20 8.74 1.80
CA SER A 115 -12.40 9.58 1.86
C SER A 115 -13.45 9.16 0.83
N TYR A 116 -13.06 8.35 -0.17
CA TYR A 116 -13.91 7.99 -1.29
C TYR A 116 -13.80 6.51 -1.63
N GLY A 117 -14.93 5.94 -2.08
CA GLY A 117 -14.98 4.61 -2.65
C GLY A 117 -14.92 3.49 -1.62
N CYS A 118 -14.54 2.31 -2.10
CA CYS A 118 -14.39 1.09 -1.32
C CYS A 118 -13.21 0.33 -1.92
N ASN A 119 -12.32 -0.15 -1.05
CA ASN A 119 -11.14 -0.90 -1.46
C ASN A 119 -11.38 -2.39 -1.35
N LEU A 120 -10.88 -3.13 -2.33
CA LEU A 120 -10.74 -4.58 -2.26
C LEU A 120 -9.26 -4.89 -2.52
N VAL A 121 -8.60 -5.52 -1.54
CA VAL A 121 -7.15 -5.74 -1.58
C VAL A 121 -6.87 -7.22 -1.76
N LEU A 122 -6.36 -7.60 -2.91
CA LEU A 122 -5.84 -8.94 -3.18
C LEU A 122 -4.33 -8.98 -2.95
N GLN A 123 -3.86 -9.86 -2.06
CA GLN A 123 -2.43 -10.08 -1.91
C GLN A 123 -1.95 -11.09 -2.96
N ILE A 124 -1.16 -10.64 -3.93
CA ILE A 124 -0.68 -11.49 -5.03
C ILE A 124 0.58 -12.26 -4.62
N GLN A 125 1.55 -11.58 -4.01
CA GLN A 125 2.84 -12.15 -3.62
C GLN A 125 3.30 -11.61 -2.26
N GLY A 126 4.06 -12.41 -1.51
CA GLY A 126 4.55 -12.03 -0.19
C GLY A 126 3.43 -11.97 0.86
N ARG A 127 3.73 -11.39 2.02
CA ARG A 127 2.75 -11.20 3.10
C ARG A 127 2.70 -9.74 3.52
N LYS A 128 1.49 -9.21 3.76
CA LYS A 128 1.29 -7.85 4.24
C LYS A 128 0.48 -7.85 5.52
N ARG A 129 1.01 -7.20 6.57
CA ARG A 129 0.28 -6.98 7.83
C ARG A 129 -0.55 -5.70 7.72
N TRP A 130 -1.82 -5.81 8.07
CA TRP A 130 -2.78 -4.72 8.10
C TRP A 130 -3.19 -4.46 9.54
N HIS A 131 -3.18 -3.19 9.93
CA HIS A 131 -3.74 -2.71 11.18
C HIS A 131 -4.99 -1.91 10.85
N LEU A 132 -6.16 -2.46 11.19
CA LEU A 132 -7.45 -1.87 10.91
C LEU A 132 -8.04 -1.33 12.21
N PHE A 133 -8.63 -0.15 12.15
CA PHE A 133 -9.28 0.49 13.30
C PHE A 133 -10.74 0.76 12.95
N PRO A 134 -11.69 0.51 13.86
CA PRO A 134 -13.09 0.80 13.60
C PRO A 134 -13.31 2.32 13.45
N PRO A 135 -14.29 2.77 12.65
CA PRO A 135 -14.56 4.20 12.48
C PRO A 135 -14.80 4.97 13.78
N GLY A 136 -15.34 4.30 14.82
CA GLY A 136 -15.54 4.88 16.16
C GLY A 136 -14.25 5.30 16.87
N ASP A 137 -13.11 4.74 16.48
CA ASP A 137 -11.80 5.01 17.07
C ASP A 137 -11.06 6.16 16.37
N THR A 138 -11.63 6.76 15.32
CA THR A 138 -11.00 7.85 14.54
C THR A 138 -10.42 8.95 15.43
N ARG A 139 -11.10 9.33 16.51
CA ARG A 139 -10.63 10.38 17.44
C ARG A 139 -9.32 10.01 18.17
N PHE A 140 -9.09 8.71 18.41
CA PHE A 140 -7.90 8.20 19.07
C PHE A 140 -6.70 8.11 18.12
N LEU A 141 -6.93 8.19 16.81
CA LEU A 141 -5.91 8.16 15.76
C LEU A 141 -5.35 9.55 15.42
N TYR A 142 -5.82 10.62 16.06
CA TYR A 142 -5.34 11.98 15.83
C TYR A 142 -5.34 12.36 14.33
N PRO A 143 -6.53 12.44 13.71
CA PRO A 143 -6.65 12.60 12.26
C PRO A 143 -6.00 13.90 11.79
N THR A 144 -5.42 13.86 10.60
CA THR A 144 -4.77 14.99 9.94
C THR A 144 -4.95 14.89 8.45
N ARG A 145 -5.06 16.05 7.79
CA ARG A 145 -4.97 16.14 6.33
C ARG A 145 -3.59 16.67 5.94
N ILE A 146 -3.10 16.18 4.81
CA ILE A 146 -1.88 16.69 4.18
C ILE A 146 -2.32 17.73 3.14
N PRO A 147 -1.70 18.92 3.09
CA PRO A 147 -2.03 19.91 2.07
C PRO A 147 -1.95 19.32 0.65
N TYR A 148 -2.94 19.62 -0.18
CA TYR A 148 -3.07 19.14 -1.57
C TYR A 148 -3.28 17.63 -1.74
N GLU A 149 -3.52 16.89 -0.65
CA GLU A 149 -3.97 15.50 -0.67
C GLU A 149 -5.40 15.41 -0.12
N GLU A 150 -6.37 15.23 -1.02
CA GLU A 150 -7.79 15.28 -0.68
C GLU A 150 -8.40 13.90 -0.43
N SER A 151 -7.77 12.84 -0.95
CA SER A 151 -8.34 11.49 -0.99
C SER A 151 -8.24 10.75 0.34
N SER A 152 -7.36 11.20 1.24
CA SER A 152 -7.05 10.49 2.49
C SER A 152 -7.08 11.39 3.72
N VAL A 153 -7.56 10.83 4.83
CA VAL A 153 -7.40 11.38 6.18
C VAL A 153 -6.40 10.50 6.93
N PHE A 154 -5.22 11.03 7.22
CA PHE A 154 -4.14 10.27 7.84
C PHE A 154 -4.19 10.33 9.38
N SER A 155 -3.58 9.36 10.03
CA SER A 155 -3.26 9.38 11.46
C SER A 155 -1.93 10.10 11.67
N LYS A 156 -1.85 10.97 12.69
CA LYS A 156 -0.55 11.51 13.15
C LYS A 156 0.30 10.47 13.89
N VAL A 157 -0.29 9.34 14.28
CA VAL A 157 0.34 8.30 15.06
C VAL A 157 1.10 7.33 14.15
N ASN A 158 2.35 7.05 14.48
CA ASN A 158 3.03 5.87 13.93
C ASN A 158 2.47 4.61 14.59
N VAL A 159 1.57 3.91 13.92
CA VAL A 159 0.90 2.72 14.47
C VAL A 159 1.90 1.60 14.82
N ALA A 160 3.00 1.48 14.07
CA ALA A 160 4.02 0.47 14.34
C ALA A 160 4.84 0.79 15.60
N ASN A 161 4.97 2.07 15.95
CA ASN A 161 5.71 2.53 17.14
C ASN A 161 5.08 3.84 17.70
N PRO A 162 3.96 3.74 18.44
CA PRO A 162 3.20 4.90 18.87
C PRO A 162 3.89 5.69 19.98
N ASP A 163 4.04 7.00 19.80
CA ASP A 163 4.46 7.92 20.87
C ASP A 163 3.27 8.26 21.77
N LEU A 164 3.04 7.44 22.80
CA LEU A 164 1.95 7.63 23.76
C LEU A 164 2.12 8.85 24.68
N LYS A 165 3.30 9.47 24.74
CA LYS A 165 3.45 10.74 25.46
C LYS A 165 2.84 11.88 24.66
N ARG A 166 3.03 11.87 23.34
CA ARG A 166 2.47 12.86 22.42
C ARG A 166 1.02 12.57 22.03
N PHE A 167 0.66 11.28 21.94
CA PHE A 167 -0.66 10.80 21.50
C PHE A 167 -1.31 9.88 22.55
N PRO A 168 -1.58 10.38 23.77
CA PRO A 168 -2.04 9.55 24.90
C PRO A 168 -3.39 8.90 24.69
N GLU A 169 -4.26 9.39 23.81
CA GLU A 169 -5.57 8.79 23.54
C GLU A 169 -5.47 7.54 22.64
N PHE A 170 -4.34 7.32 21.96
CA PHE A 170 -4.17 6.18 21.04
C PHE A 170 -4.26 4.83 21.76
N ARG A 171 -3.96 4.77 23.06
CA ARG A 171 -4.14 3.56 23.90
C ARG A 171 -5.61 3.15 24.06
N ASN A 172 -6.56 4.01 23.70
CA ASN A 172 -7.98 3.67 23.67
C ASN A 172 -8.43 3.11 22.31
N ALA A 173 -7.56 3.10 21.29
CA ALA A 173 -7.85 2.55 19.97
C ALA A 173 -7.73 1.01 19.96
N THR A 174 -8.68 0.34 19.33
CA THR A 174 -8.74 -1.11 19.16
C THR A 174 -8.26 -1.48 17.76
N ALA A 175 -7.05 -2.04 17.68
CA ALA A 175 -6.50 -2.52 16.42
C ALA A 175 -6.99 -3.96 16.11
N HIS A 176 -7.61 -4.14 14.95
CA HIS A 176 -7.81 -5.43 14.32
C HIS A 176 -6.65 -5.71 13.38
N VAL A 177 -5.80 -6.68 13.73
CA VAL A 177 -4.58 -6.98 12.98
C VAL A 177 -4.76 -8.26 12.18
N VAL A 178 -4.54 -8.18 10.87
CA VAL A 178 -4.59 -9.34 9.96
C VAL A 178 -3.33 -9.37 9.10
N THR A 179 -2.81 -10.57 8.82
CA THR A 179 -1.73 -10.73 7.84
C THR A 179 -2.28 -11.43 6.62
N LEU A 180 -2.32 -10.72 5.49
CA LEU A 180 -2.71 -11.26 4.20
C LEU A 180 -1.55 -12.08 3.61
N SER A 181 -1.85 -13.30 3.20
CA SER A 181 -0.99 -14.22 2.45
C SER A 181 -1.42 -14.26 0.97
N PRO A 182 -0.57 -14.76 0.06
CA PRO A 182 -0.90 -14.84 -1.36
C PRO A 182 -2.24 -15.52 -1.63
N GLY A 183 -3.06 -14.91 -2.49
CA GLY A 183 -4.41 -15.37 -2.83
C GLY A 183 -5.52 -14.94 -1.87
N GLN A 184 -5.18 -14.36 -0.71
CA GLN A 184 -6.18 -13.84 0.22
C GLN A 184 -6.64 -12.43 -0.18
N VAL A 185 -7.91 -12.14 0.10
CA VAL A 185 -8.54 -10.85 -0.18
C VAL A 185 -8.99 -10.20 1.12
N LEU A 186 -8.73 -8.91 1.27
CA LEU A 186 -9.22 -8.08 2.35
C LEU A 186 -10.18 -7.02 1.82
N LEU A 187 -11.34 -6.92 2.46
CA LEU A 187 -12.23 -5.77 2.38
C LEU A 187 -12.01 -4.93 3.66
N PRO A 188 -11.20 -3.86 3.63
CA PRO A 188 -11.00 -3.02 4.80
C PRO A 188 -12.28 -2.21 5.02
N TYR A 189 -13.03 -2.54 6.06
CA TYR A 189 -14.27 -1.84 6.39
C TYR A 189 -13.99 -0.39 6.81
N GLY A 190 -14.50 0.55 6.04
CA GLY A 190 -14.68 1.96 6.39
C GLY A 190 -15.84 2.51 5.58
N LEU A 191 -16.95 2.84 6.24
CA LEU A 191 -18.26 3.24 5.70
C LEU A 191 -19.14 2.13 5.09
N ASP A 192 -20.17 1.78 5.85
CA ASP A 192 -21.43 1.25 5.34
C ASP A 192 -22.08 2.31 4.42
N LEU A 193 -22.14 2.05 3.11
CA LEU A 193 -22.85 2.92 2.15
C LEU A 193 -24.34 2.59 2.04
N LYS A 194 -24.94 1.78 2.92
CA LYS A 194 -26.38 1.46 2.89
C LYS A 194 -27.12 1.36 4.23
N ASN A 195 -26.50 1.46 5.42
CA ASN A 195 -27.27 1.53 6.68
C ASN A 195 -26.54 2.19 7.87
N PRO A 196 -26.87 3.44 8.25
CA PRO A 196 -26.33 4.06 9.47
C PRO A 196 -26.98 3.55 10.77
N SER A 197 -27.83 2.52 10.73
CA SER A 197 -28.51 1.97 11.91
C SER A 197 -28.89 0.50 11.72
N LYS A 198 -27.89 -0.40 11.78
CA LYS A 198 -28.05 -1.80 12.20
C LYS A 198 -26.70 -2.37 12.62
#